data_AF-A0A7Y1YJC3-F1
#
_entry.id   AF-A0A7Y1YJC3-F1
#
_cell.length_a   1.000
_cell.length_b   1.000
_cell.length_c   1.000
_cell.angle_alpha   90.00
_cell.angle_beta   90.00
_cell.angle_gamma   90.00
#
_symmetry.space_group_name_H-M   'P 1'
#
loop_
_entity.id
_entity.type
_entity.pdbx_description
1 polymer ?
#
loop_
_entity_poly.entity_id
_entity_poly.type
_entity_poly.pdbx_seq_one_letter_code
_entity_poly.pdbx_strand_id
1 'polypeptide(L)'
;IQPEEQLSLFEIFFLLNPGHFKMDSQQITQMQENRMLQVDYLKYQEVSKQKIPEQVKIFALDAGDETIIDMEYRSVSLNEELRFPFRIPSGYDEIIIK
;
A
#
# COMPACT_ATOMS: atom_id res chain seq x y z
N ILE A 1 16.25 -18.56 -15.87
CA ILE A 1 15.15 -17.72 -15.36
C ILE A 1 15.42 -16.33 -15.92
N GLN A 2 14.68 -15.88 -16.92
CA GLN A 2 14.80 -14.53 -17.45
C GLN A 2 13.76 -13.63 -16.76
N PRO A 3 14.06 -12.35 -16.50
CA PRO A 3 13.06 -11.40 -16.03
C PRO A 3 11.93 -11.26 -17.05
N GLU A 4 10.70 -11.08 -16.59
CA GLU A 4 9.60 -10.68 -17.47
C GLU A 4 9.89 -9.32 -18.09
N GLU A 5 9.53 -9.13 -19.36
CA GLU A 5 9.63 -7.83 -20.02
C GLU A 5 8.68 -6.84 -19.34
N GLN A 6 9.22 -5.71 -18.90
CA GLN A 6 8.43 -4.64 -18.31
C GLN A 6 7.47 -4.09 -19.36
N LEU A 7 6.17 -4.05 -19.03
CA LEU A 7 5.17 -3.42 -19.88
C LEU A 7 5.61 -1.98 -20.16
N SER A 8 5.76 -1.62 -21.43
CA SER A 8 6.18 -0.29 -21.88
C SER A 8 5.26 0.86 -21.43
N LEU A 9 4.12 0.53 -20.83
CA LEU A 9 3.11 1.46 -20.33
C LEU A 9 3.53 2.18 -19.04
N PHE A 10 4.45 1.64 -18.24
CA PHE A 10 4.81 2.21 -16.93
C PHE A 10 6.32 2.24 -16.69
N GLU A 11 6.82 3.40 -16.28
CA GLU A 11 8.13 3.54 -15.65
C GLU A 11 7.97 3.44 -14.13
N ILE A 12 8.69 2.51 -13.50
CA ILE A 12 8.58 2.24 -12.07
C ILE A 12 9.96 2.38 -11.42
N PHE A 13 10.03 3.20 -10.37
CA PHE A 13 11.25 3.41 -9.58
C PHE A 13 10.99 3.09 -8.12
N PHE A 14 11.96 2.43 -7.49
CA PHE A 14 11.96 2.11 -6.07
C PHE A 14 13.26 2.61 -5.45
N LEU A 15 13.15 3.42 -4.40
CA LEU A 15 14.27 3.81 -3.57
C LEU A 15 14.27 2.98 -2.29
N LEU A 16 15.30 2.16 -2.10
CA LEU A 16 15.45 1.31 -0.92
C LEU A 16 16.51 1.87 0.01
N ASN A 17 16.20 1.94 1.30
CA ASN A 17 17.15 2.34 2.32
C ASN A 17 18.14 1.22 2.62
N PRO A 18 19.46 1.42 2.44
CA PRO A 18 20.45 0.37 2.69
C PRO A 18 20.63 0.04 4.18
N GLY A 19 20.25 0.94 5.09
CA GLY A 19 20.39 0.72 6.54
C GLY A 19 19.32 -0.18 7.14
N HIS A 20 18.19 -0.36 6.46
CA HIS A 20 17.08 -1.18 6.98
C HIS A 20 16.27 -1.94 5.93
N PHE A 21 16.67 -1.88 4.66
CA PHE A 21 16.06 -2.60 3.55
C PHE A 21 14.55 -2.37 3.42
N LYS A 22 14.07 -1.16 3.78
CA LYS A 22 12.69 -0.72 3.52
C LYS A 22 12.70 0.37 2.47
N MET A 23 11.53 0.63 1.89
CA MET A 23 11.37 1.56 0.79
C MET A 23 11.30 2.99 1.31
N ASP A 24 12.16 3.88 0.84
CA ASP A 24 12.06 5.31 1.17
C ASP A 24 11.06 6.01 0.25
N SER A 25 11.00 5.59 -1.02
CA SER A 25 10.07 6.13 -2.01
C SER A 25 9.78 5.14 -3.13
N GLN A 26 8.60 5.26 -3.73
CA GLN A 26 8.25 4.62 -4.99
C GLN A 26 7.63 5.64 -5.94
N GLN A 27 7.93 5.49 -7.23
CA GLN A 27 7.36 6.31 -8.28
C GLN A 27 6.86 5.42 -9.42
N ILE A 28 5.67 5.72 -9.92
CA ILE A 28 5.07 5.08 -11.09
C ILE A 28 4.63 6.18 -12.04
N THR A 29 5.13 6.15 -13.27
CA THR A 29 4.83 7.17 -14.28
C THR A 29 4.29 6.52 -15.55
N GLN A 30 3.23 7.09 -16.09
CA GLN A 30 2.68 6.78 -17.40
C GLN A 30 2.64 8.07 -18.24
N MET A 31 3.73 8.33 -18.97
CA MET A 31 3.91 9.61 -19.67
C MET A 31 2.83 9.90 -20.71
N GLN A 32 2.37 8.86 -21.44
CA GLN A 32 1.36 9.02 -22.49
C GLN A 32 0.03 9.57 -21.97
N GLU A 33 -0.32 9.24 -20.73
CA GLU A 33 -1.56 9.68 -20.07
C GLU A 33 -1.32 10.89 -19.14
N ASN A 34 -0.08 11.43 -19.10
CA ASN A 34 0.34 12.45 -18.14
C ASN A 34 -0.05 12.08 -16.69
N ARG A 35 0.25 10.84 -16.30
CA ARG A 35 -0.12 10.27 -15.01
C ARG A 35 1.12 9.89 -14.21
N MET A 36 1.13 10.25 -12.93
CA MET A 36 2.21 9.94 -12.00
C MET A 36 1.65 9.61 -10.63
N LEU A 37 2.25 8.62 -9.97
CA LEU A 37 2.10 8.34 -8.55
C LEU A 37 3.48 8.40 -7.91
N GLN A 38 3.60 9.13 -6.81
CA GLN A 38 4.75 9.10 -5.91
C GLN A 38 4.26 8.77 -4.51
N VAL A 39 4.94 7.84 -3.84
CA VAL A 39 4.66 7.50 -2.45
C VAL A 39 5.97 7.56 -1.66
N ASP A 40 6.02 8.46 -0.70
CA ASP A 40 7.16 8.66 0.19
C ASP A 40 6.86 8.08 1.57
N TYR A 41 7.74 7.20 2.04
CA TYR A 41 7.64 6.57 3.36
C TYR A 41 8.50 7.36 4.35
N LEU A 42 7.95 8.46 4.85
CA LEU A 42 8.68 9.49 5.58
C LEU A 42 9.24 9.02 6.93
N LYS A 43 8.56 8.07 7.57
CA LYS A 43 8.94 7.58 8.89
C LYS A 43 8.54 6.13 9.06
N TYR A 44 9.36 5.38 9.79
CA TYR A 44 9.11 4.01 10.20
C TYR A 44 9.05 3.89 11.73
N GLN A 45 8.14 3.06 12.22
CA GLN A 45 8.02 2.63 13.61
C GLN A 45 8.38 1.15 13.75
N GLU A 46 8.81 0.75 14.95
CA GLU A 46 9.04 -0.66 15.28
C GLU A 46 7.83 -1.22 16.03
N VAL A 47 7.19 -2.24 15.45
CA VAL A 47 6.01 -2.91 16.00
C VAL A 47 6.29 -4.41 16.00
N SER A 48 6.25 -5.06 17.16
CA SER A 48 6.55 -6.50 17.30
C SER A 48 7.84 -6.92 16.58
N LYS A 49 8.91 -6.13 16.72
CA LYS A 49 10.24 -6.30 16.07
C LYS A 49 10.25 -6.16 14.54
N GLN A 50 9.20 -5.61 13.95
CA GLN A 50 9.10 -5.33 12.52
C GLN A 50 9.11 -3.82 12.27
N LYS A 51 9.83 -3.38 11.24
CA LYS A 51 9.79 -1.99 10.77
C LYS A 51 8.60 -1.77 9.85
N ILE A 52 7.65 -0.95 10.30
CA ILE A 52 6.40 -0.63 9.61
C ILE A 52 6.33 0.88 9.33
N PRO A 53 5.82 1.34 8.18
CA PRO A 53 5.61 2.77 7.96
C PRO A 53 4.76 3.39 9.07
N GLU A 54 5.19 4.54 9.57
CA GLU A 54 4.43 5.39 10.50
C GLU A 54 3.79 6.55 9.75
N GLN A 55 4.53 7.16 8.83
CA GLN A 55 4.07 8.29 8.02
C GLN A 55 4.31 8.00 6.56
N VAL A 56 3.26 8.13 5.75
CA VAL A 56 3.30 7.94 4.31
C VAL A 56 2.65 9.13 3.64
N LYS A 57 3.34 9.72 2.67
CA LYS A 57 2.79 10.77 1.83
C LYS A 57 2.62 10.23 0.43
N ILE A 58 1.44 10.41 -0.14
CA ILE A 58 1.12 10.02 -1.50
C ILE A 58 0.81 11.29 -2.29
N PHE A 59 1.47 11.45 -3.42
CA PHE A 59 1.16 12.44 -4.43
C PHE A 59 0.77 11.72 -5.72
N ALA A 60 -0.39 12.05 -6.26
CA ALA A 60 -0.83 11.56 -7.55
C ALA A 60 -1.18 12.74 -8.45
N LEU A 61 -0.78 12.63 -9.72
CA LEU A 61 -1.16 13.53 -10.80
C LEU A 61 -1.82 12.67 -11.88
N ASP A 62 -3.01 13.05 -12.33
CA ASP A 62 -3.69 12.41 -13.46
C ASP A 62 -4.23 13.48 -14.40
N ALA A 63 -3.64 13.61 -15.59
CA ALA A 63 -4.04 14.59 -16.60
C ALA A 63 -4.16 16.05 -16.10
N GLY A 64 -3.42 16.42 -15.05
CA GLY A 64 -3.45 17.76 -14.43
C GLY A 64 -4.20 17.83 -13.09
N ASP A 65 -4.96 16.81 -12.74
CA ASP A 65 -5.63 16.73 -11.44
C ASP A 65 -4.67 16.18 -10.38
N GLU A 66 -4.46 16.96 -9.32
CA GLU A 66 -3.59 16.60 -8.21
C GLU A 66 -4.38 15.99 -7.04
N THR A 67 -3.86 14.90 -6.49
CA THR A 67 -4.35 14.29 -5.26
C THR A 67 -3.20 14.11 -4.28
N ILE A 68 -3.37 14.62 -3.07
CA ILE A 68 -2.41 14.48 -1.97
C ILE A 68 -3.08 13.70 -0.85
N ILE A 69 -2.43 12.63 -0.38
CA ILE A 69 -2.88 11.85 0.77
C ILE A 69 -1.74 11.81 1.78
N ASP A 70 -1.97 12.40 2.94
CA ASP A 70 -1.09 12.26 4.10
C ASP A 70 -1.69 11.20 5.04
N MET A 71 -0.94 10.12 5.27
CA MET A 71 -1.37 8.98 6.07
C MET A 71 -0.44 8.77 7.27
N GLU A 72 -1.04 8.55 8.44
CA GLU A 72 -0.32 8.29 9.68
C GLU A 72 -0.87 7.02 10.36
N TYR A 73 -0.01 6.03 10.56
CA TYR A 73 -0.34 4.80 11.29
C TYR A 73 -0.07 4.99 12.78
N ARG A 74 -1.15 5.16 13.57
CA ARG A 74 -1.05 5.43 15.02
C ARG A 74 -1.03 4.18 15.90
N SER A 75 -1.87 3.20 15.60
CA SER A 75 -2.03 2.00 16.41
C SER A 75 -1.97 0.77 15.51
N VAL A 76 -0.80 0.16 15.44
CA VAL A 76 -0.54 -1.02 14.63
C VAL A 76 -0.42 -2.24 15.55
N SER A 77 -1.24 -3.24 15.30
CA SER A 77 -1.13 -4.57 15.92
C SER A 77 -0.83 -5.60 14.84
N LEU A 78 0.07 -6.54 15.12
CA LEU A 78 0.51 -7.55 14.16
C LEU A 78 0.20 -8.94 14.71
N ASN A 79 -0.20 -9.85 13.82
CA ASN A 79 -0.51 -11.25 14.15
C ASN A 79 -1.63 -11.40 15.19
N GLU A 80 -2.57 -10.46 15.24
CA GLU A 80 -3.76 -10.59 16.07
C GLU A 80 -4.65 -11.72 15.55
N GLU A 81 -5.26 -12.46 16.48
CA GLU A 81 -6.26 -13.47 16.15
C GLU A 81 -7.54 -12.76 15.65
N LEU A 82 -7.78 -12.81 14.34
CA LEU A 82 -8.98 -12.25 13.75
C LEU A 82 -10.17 -13.19 13.97
N ARG A 83 -11.16 -12.72 14.71
CA ARG A 83 -12.47 -13.37 14.82
C ARG A 83 -13.49 -12.54 14.06
N PHE A 84 -14.27 -13.19 13.20
CA PHE A 84 -15.40 -12.58 12.51
C PHE A 84 -16.70 -13.19 13.04
N PRO A 85 -17.09 -12.88 14.30
CA PRO A 85 -18.31 -13.45 14.85
C PRO A 85 -19.50 -12.92 14.04
N PHE A 86 -20.22 -13.82 13.40
CA PHE A 86 -21.51 -13.52 12.78
C PHE A 86 -22.62 -14.21 13.57
N ARG A 87 -23.81 -13.62 13.52
CA ARG A 87 -25.05 -14.27 13.95
C ARG A 87 -26.02 -14.15 12.79
N ILE A 88 -26.75 -15.21 12.52
CA ILE A 88 -27.86 -15.15 11.57
C ILE A 88 -28.96 -14.30 12.21
N PRO A 89 -29.39 -13.19 11.58
CA PRO A 89 -30.47 -12.36 12.12
C PRO A 89 -31.77 -13.18 12.25
N SER A 90 -32.61 -12.81 13.21
CA SER A 90 -33.92 -13.45 13.36
C SER A 90 -34.73 -13.32 12.06
N GLY A 91 -35.25 -14.44 11.55
CA GLY A 91 -36.04 -14.49 10.31
C GLY A 91 -35.24 -14.83 9.04
N TYR A 92 -33.96 -15.16 9.18
CA TYR A 92 -33.12 -15.64 8.09
C TYR A 92 -32.59 -17.04 8.42
N ASP A 93 -32.42 -17.86 7.39
CA ASP A 93 -31.83 -19.20 7.49
C ASP A 93 -30.41 -19.22 6.91
N GLU A 94 -29.58 -20.16 7.38
CA GLU A 94 -28.24 -20.39 6.85
C GLU A 94 -28.32 -20.91 5.40
N ILE A 95 -27.52 -20.34 4.50
CA ILE A 95 -27.36 -20.88 3.14
C ILE A 95 -26.11 -21.77 3.12
N ILE A 96 -26.30 -23.07 2.93
CA ILE A 96 -25.22 -24.04 2.73
C ILE A 96 -25.04 -24.26 1.22
N ILE A 97 -23.91 -23.82 0.67
CA ILE A 97 -23.55 -24.08 -0.74
C ILE A 97 -22.81 -25.44 -0.81
N LYS A 98 -23.29 -26.34 -1.67
CA LYS A 98 -22.64 -27.62 -2.00
C LYS A 98 -21.74 -27.50 -3.21
#